data_AF-A0A956QJP0-F1
#
_entry.id   AF-A0A956QJP0-F1
#
_cell.length_a   1.000
_cell.length_b   1.000
_cell.length_c   1.000
_cell.angle_alpha   90.00
_cell.angle_beta   90.00
_cell.angle_gamma   90.00
#
_symmetry.space_group_name_H-M   'P 1'
#
loop_
_entity.id
_entity.type
_entity.pdbx_description
1 polymer ?
#
loop_
_entity_poly.entity_id
_entity_poly.type
_entity_poly.pdbx_seq_one_letter_code
_entity_poly.pdbx_strand_id
1 'polypeptide(L)'
;MHLSVRLALSHLAVIVLFLVVFGLTFTLLNAPAQPGNGRQLWRLRRLLENDQLKRIPALRLSKDASLEVFAPDGSVQHLHGPKRPAPNHLPDGVWEGAEIAQFSTTEGVSFWFPVHRQGKIVGIARLSGLRSREELRRTAAGGVAMACLAATAFCLLASWGLSRALAGPARRLATTAEQFGSDNLEVRVKPEGPIEMVELGKSFNRMADRLAHNVEELQRSESARRLFLSDVSHNLRTPLAAIVGWADALSEEPEPAEAAVMLTRLRREAVYVSRTIERLLDLSRWDQAEPLLRLEPVVLADILMEVAETLEEPAQR
;
A
#
# COMPACT_ATOMS: atom_id res chain seq x y z
N MET A 1 -3.20 -11.33 6.34
CA MET A 1 -3.41 -10.86 4.95
C MET A 1 -2.73 -9.50 4.82
N HIS A 2 -1.68 -9.42 4.00
CA HIS A 2 -0.82 -8.24 3.86
C HIS A 2 -1.59 -6.99 3.40
N LEU A 3 -1.19 -5.78 3.84
CA LEU A 3 -1.64 -4.47 3.37
C LEU A 3 -1.45 -4.33 1.87
N SER A 4 -0.38 -4.88 1.30
CA SER A 4 -0.21 -4.96 -0.16
C SER A 4 -1.31 -5.81 -0.81
N VAL A 5 -1.77 -6.87 -0.15
CA VAL A 5 -2.92 -7.67 -0.61
C VAL A 5 -4.23 -6.93 -0.39
N ARG A 6 -4.40 -6.16 0.69
CA ARG A 6 -5.60 -5.32 0.90
C ARG A 6 -5.67 -4.13 -0.05
N LEU A 7 -4.56 -3.46 -0.33
CA LEU A 7 -4.45 -2.42 -1.35
C LEU A 7 -4.63 -3.01 -2.74
N ALA A 8 -4.01 -4.15 -3.03
CA ALA A 8 -4.22 -4.85 -4.29
C ALA A 8 -5.68 -5.25 -4.44
N LEU A 9 -6.34 -5.76 -3.40
CA LEU A 9 -7.76 -6.10 -3.44
C LEU A 9 -8.65 -4.88 -3.52
N SER A 10 -8.33 -3.76 -2.87
CA SER A 10 -9.10 -2.53 -3.01
C SER A 10 -8.93 -1.91 -4.39
N HIS A 11 -7.71 -1.89 -4.94
CA HIS A 11 -7.44 -1.46 -6.31
C HIS A 11 -8.09 -2.40 -7.33
N LEU A 12 -8.00 -3.73 -7.11
CA LEU A 12 -8.65 -4.73 -7.95
C LEU A 12 -10.17 -4.59 -7.88
N ALA A 13 -10.74 -4.34 -6.70
CA ALA A 13 -12.18 -4.11 -6.54
C ALA A 13 -12.61 -2.81 -7.25
N VAL A 14 -11.81 -1.74 -7.18
CA VAL A 14 -12.07 -0.49 -7.92
C VAL A 14 -11.94 -0.70 -9.43
N ILE A 15 -10.93 -1.44 -9.88
CA ILE A 15 -10.71 -1.76 -11.30
C ILE A 15 -11.84 -2.66 -11.82
N VAL A 16 -12.24 -3.69 -11.07
CA VAL A 16 -13.35 -4.58 -11.43
C VAL A 16 -14.66 -3.81 -11.44
N LEU A 17 -14.92 -2.96 -10.44
CA LEU A 17 -16.11 -2.11 -10.42
C LEU A 17 -16.12 -1.15 -11.61
N PHE A 18 -14.98 -0.55 -11.94
CA PHE A 18 -14.82 0.29 -13.12
C PHE A 18 -15.06 -0.49 -14.41
N LEU A 19 -14.48 -1.68 -14.57
CA LEU A 19 -14.66 -2.54 -15.75
C LEU A 19 -16.09 -3.05 -15.88
N VAL A 20 -16.77 -3.34 -14.78
CA VAL A 20 -18.19 -3.76 -14.77
C VAL A 20 -19.08 -2.58 -15.14
N VAL A 21 -18.87 -1.41 -14.54
CA VAL A 21 -19.62 -0.19 -14.88
C VAL A 21 -19.36 0.18 -16.34
N PHE A 22 -18.10 0.18 -16.78
CA PHE A 22 -17.70 0.43 -18.16
C PHE A 22 -18.28 -0.60 -19.12
N GLY A 23 -18.26 -1.89 -18.78
CA GLY A 23 -18.84 -2.95 -19.59
C GLY A 23 -20.36 -2.82 -19.72
N LEU A 24 -21.05 -2.49 -18.63
CA LEU A 24 -22.49 -2.24 -18.64
C LEU A 24 -22.83 -0.99 -19.45
N THR A 25 -22.09 0.11 -19.25
CA THR A 25 -22.31 1.36 -19.98
C THR A 25 -22.00 1.18 -21.46
N PHE A 26 -20.90 0.53 -21.80
CA PHE A 26 -20.53 0.18 -23.18
C PHE A 26 -21.58 -0.72 -23.81
N THR A 27 -22.07 -1.74 -23.11
CA THR A 27 -23.13 -2.63 -23.60
C THR A 27 -24.45 -1.88 -23.79
N LEU A 28 -24.78 -0.91 -22.92
CA LEU A 28 -26.00 -0.09 -23.06
C LEU A 28 -25.88 0.96 -24.17
N LEU A 29 -24.70 1.55 -24.36
CA LEU A 29 -24.39 2.53 -25.41
C LEU A 29 -24.26 1.88 -26.79
N ASN A 30 -23.64 0.70 -26.85
CA ASN A 30 -23.40 -0.08 -28.07
C ASN A 30 -24.36 -1.26 -28.23
N ALA A 31 -25.42 -1.34 -27.43
CA ALA A 31 -26.50 -2.32 -27.64
C ALA A 31 -26.94 -2.18 -29.10
N PRO A 32 -26.76 -3.22 -29.95
CA PRO A 32 -27.12 -3.11 -31.35
C PRO A 32 -28.60 -2.73 -31.41
N ALA A 33 -28.94 -1.73 -32.22
CA ALA A 33 -30.32 -1.46 -32.58
C ALA A 33 -30.94 -2.81 -32.95
N GLN A 34 -31.93 -3.27 -32.17
CA GLN A 34 -32.43 -4.65 -32.29
C GLN A 34 -32.57 -5.01 -33.78
N PRO A 35 -31.91 -6.06 -34.28
CA PRO A 35 -32.04 -6.49 -35.67
C PRO A 35 -33.44 -7.08 -35.97
N GLY A 36 -34.38 -6.99 -35.02
CA GLY A 36 -35.76 -7.43 -35.14
C GLY A 36 -36.57 -6.62 -36.14
N ASN A 37 -36.36 -5.30 -36.24
CA ASN A 37 -37.19 -4.48 -37.12
C ASN A 37 -36.88 -4.74 -38.60
N GLY A 38 -35.62 -4.89 -39.01
CA GLY A 38 -35.28 -5.10 -40.43
C GLY A 38 -35.93 -6.36 -41.04
N ARG A 39 -35.93 -7.48 -40.31
CA ARG A 39 -36.60 -8.72 -40.76
C ARG A 39 -38.12 -8.61 -40.72
N GLN A 40 -38.69 -7.89 -39.76
CA GLN A 40 -40.13 -7.67 -39.65
C GLN A 40 -40.65 -6.72 -40.72
N LEU A 41 -39.96 -5.60 -40.97
CA LEU A 41 -40.26 -4.65 -42.03
C LEU A 41 -40.16 -5.32 -43.41
N TRP A 42 -39.14 -6.16 -43.63
CA TRP A 42 -39.00 -6.92 -44.88
C TRP A 42 -40.12 -7.97 -45.05
N ARG A 43 -40.49 -8.70 -43.99
CA ARG A 43 -41.63 -9.65 -44.04
C ARG A 43 -42.96 -8.93 -44.24
N LEU A 44 -43.16 -7.79 -43.58
CA LEU A 44 -44.37 -6.97 -43.73
C LEU A 44 -44.46 -6.43 -45.16
N ARG A 45 -43.37 -5.87 -45.71
CA ARG A 45 -43.28 -5.46 -47.12
C ARG A 45 -43.70 -6.60 -48.05
N ARG A 46 -43.08 -7.78 -47.90
CA ARG A 46 -43.41 -8.96 -48.72
C ARG A 46 -44.88 -9.40 -48.59
N LEU A 47 -45.52 -9.22 -47.43
CA LEU A 47 -46.94 -9.55 -47.25
C LEU A 47 -47.87 -8.51 -47.87
N LEU A 48 -47.51 -7.23 -47.81
CA LEU A 48 -48.26 -6.11 -48.40
C LEU A 48 -48.13 -6.05 -49.93
N GLU A 49 -47.00 -6.48 -50.49
CA GLU A 49 -46.79 -6.61 -51.94
C GLU A 49 -47.58 -7.77 -52.56
N ASN A 50 -47.82 -8.85 -51.80
CA ASN A 50 -48.48 -10.08 -52.29
C ASN A 50 -49.99 -10.17 -51.92
N ASP A 51 -50.63 -9.05 -51.56
CA ASP A 51 -52.04 -8.96 -51.12
C ASP A 51 -52.41 -9.97 -50.00
N GLN A 52 -51.44 -10.33 -49.15
CA GLN A 52 -51.62 -11.30 -48.05
C GLN A 52 -52.07 -10.62 -46.75
N LEU A 53 -52.94 -9.61 -46.85
CA LEU A 53 -53.43 -8.82 -45.71
C LEU A 53 -54.07 -9.69 -44.61
N LYS A 54 -54.68 -10.82 -44.97
CA LYS A 54 -55.28 -11.78 -44.04
C LYS A 54 -54.26 -12.49 -43.12
N ARG A 55 -52.97 -12.48 -43.46
CA ARG A 55 -51.88 -13.10 -42.67
C ARG A 55 -51.19 -12.11 -41.73
N ILE A 56 -51.61 -10.84 -41.73
CA ILE A 56 -51.09 -9.80 -40.84
C ILE A 56 -51.17 -10.19 -39.35
N PRO A 57 -52.25 -10.81 -38.84
CA PRO A 57 -52.33 -11.22 -37.44
C PRO A 57 -51.28 -12.27 -37.02
N ALA A 58 -50.62 -12.94 -37.98
CA ALA A 58 -49.54 -13.88 -37.72
C ALA A 58 -48.18 -13.19 -37.48
N LEU A 59 -48.08 -11.87 -37.72
CA LEU A 59 -46.90 -11.10 -37.33
C LEU A 59 -46.90 -10.89 -35.81
N ARG A 60 -45.88 -11.42 -35.14
CA ARG A 60 -45.57 -11.06 -33.75
C ARG A 60 -44.98 -9.65 -33.69
N LEU A 61 -45.85 -8.65 -33.64
CA LEU A 61 -45.48 -7.25 -33.37
C LEU A 61 -45.24 -7.04 -31.86
N SER A 62 -44.45 -6.03 -31.50
CA SER A 62 -44.28 -5.66 -30.09
C SER A 62 -45.61 -5.10 -29.54
N LYS A 63 -45.85 -5.19 -28.23
CA LYS A 63 -47.10 -4.72 -27.60
C LYS A 63 -47.41 -3.24 -27.85
N ASP A 64 -46.38 -2.46 -28.14
CA ASP A 64 -46.47 -1.00 -28.35
C ASP A 64 -46.59 -0.64 -29.84
N ALA A 65 -46.35 -1.61 -30.74
CA ALA A 65 -46.42 -1.41 -32.18
C ALA A 65 -47.86 -1.48 -32.70
N SER A 66 -48.19 -0.56 -33.60
CA SER A 66 -49.49 -0.48 -34.26
C SER A 66 -49.30 -0.48 -35.76
N LEU A 67 -50.02 -1.36 -36.45
CA LEU A 67 -50.09 -1.44 -37.90
C LEU A 67 -51.49 -1.04 -38.36
N GLU A 68 -51.56 0.02 -39.15
CA GLU A 68 -52.80 0.58 -39.66
C GLU A 68 -52.75 0.65 -41.19
N VAL A 69 -53.75 0.12 -41.88
CA VAL A 69 -53.87 0.21 -43.34
C VAL A 69 -54.95 1.22 -43.68
N PHE A 70 -54.57 2.28 -44.38
CA PHE A 70 -55.43 3.36 -44.83
C PHE A 70 -55.83 3.16 -46.29
N ALA A 71 -57.09 3.40 -46.60
CA ALA A 71 -57.59 3.53 -47.97
C ALA A 71 -57.27 4.91 -48.57
N PRO A 72 -57.47 5.10 -49.88
CA PRO A 72 -57.24 6.39 -50.54
C PRO A 72 -58.11 7.53 -50.01
N ASP A 73 -59.28 7.20 -49.44
CA ASP A 73 -60.19 8.16 -48.79
C ASP A 73 -59.78 8.48 -47.33
N GLY A 74 -58.68 7.89 -46.84
CA GLY A 74 -58.17 8.04 -45.49
C GLY A 74 -58.88 7.21 -44.43
N SER A 75 -59.83 6.35 -44.80
CA SER A 75 -60.46 5.40 -43.87
C SER A 75 -59.49 4.27 -43.49
N VAL A 76 -59.52 3.83 -42.23
CA VAL A 76 -58.70 2.71 -41.75
C VAL A 76 -59.39 1.39 -42.12
N GLN A 77 -58.83 0.65 -43.06
CA GLN A 77 -59.34 -0.66 -43.48
C GLN A 77 -58.89 -1.81 -42.56
N HIS A 78 -57.71 -1.66 -41.95
CA HIS A 78 -57.16 -2.67 -41.07
C HIS A 78 -56.39 -2.03 -39.92
N LEU A 79 -56.61 -2.50 -38.70
CA LEU A 79 -55.88 -2.06 -37.50
C LEU A 79 -55.44 -3.31 -36.74
N HIS A 80 -54.14 -3.38 -36.45
CA HIS A 80 -53.56 -4.39 -35.59
C HIS A 80 -52.67 -3.71 -34.55
N GLY A 81 -53.03 -3.83 -33.27
CA GLY A 81 -52.36 -3.14 -32.16
C GLY A 81 -53.18 -1.94 -31.62
N PRO A 82 -52.57 -1.09 -30.78
CA PRO A 82 -53.26 0.07 -30.20
C PRO A 82 -53.58 1.12 -31.27
N LYS A 83 -54.80 1.66 -31.26
CA LYS A 83 -55.22 2.73 -32.19
C LYS A 83 -54.39 3.98 -31.95
N ARG A 84 -53.79 4.52 -33.01
CA ARG A 84 -52.97 5.74 -32.96
C ARG A 84 -53.78 6.93 -33.49
N PRO A 85 -53.45 8.18 -33.11
CA PRO A 85 -54.12 9.35 -33.67
C PRO A 85 -53.99 9.36 -35.20
N ALA A 86 -55.09 9.72 -35.87
CA ALA A 86 -55.10 9.80 -37.33
C ALA A 86 -54.07 10.86 -37.79
N PRO A 87 -53.30 10.59 -38.85
CA PRO A 87 -52.38 11.57 -39.40
C PRO A 87 -53.15 12.79 -39.94
N ASN A 88 -52.60 14.00 -39.82
CA ASN A 88 -53.22 15.21 -40.39
C ASN A 88 -53.20 15.21 -41.93
N HIS A 89 -52.24 14.53 -42.54
CA HIS A 89 -52.17 14.28 -43.98
C HIS A 89 -51.55 12.89 -44.21
N LEU A 90 -52.07 12.15 -45.19
CA LEU A 90 -51.43 10.93 -45.66
C LEU A 90 -50.23 11.34 -46.53
N PRO A 91 -49.10 10.63 -46.48
CA PRO A 91 -47.93 11.01 -47.26
C PRO A 91 -48.15 10.76 -48.75
N ASP A 92 -48.28 11.84 -49.52
CA ASP A 92 -48.53 11.81 -50.98
C ASP A 92 -47.50 11.00 -51.75
N GLY A 93 -46.22 11.10 -51.37
CA GLY A 93 -45.13 10.36 -52.02
C GLY A 93 -45.28 8.82 -51.95
N VAL A 94 -46.00 8.28 -50.96
CA VAL A 94 -46.24 6.82 -50.86
C VAL A 94 -47.30 6.36 -51.86
N TRP A 95 -48.27 7.22 -52.18
CA TRP A 95 -49.25 6.98 -53.24
C TRP A 95 -48.64 7.12 -54.64
N GLU A 96 -47.58 7.91 -54.77
CA GLU A 96 -46.80 8.10 -55.99
C GLU A 96 -45.76 6.98 -56.23
N GLY A 97 -45.71 5.97 -55.37
CA GLY A 97 -44.86 4.78 -55.53
C GLY A 97 -43.54 4.81 -54.76
N ALA A 98 -43.37 5.70 -53.78
CA ALA A 98 -42.22 5.63 -52.87
C ALA A 98 -42.21 4.29 -52.11
N GLU A 99 -41.07 3.59 -52.15
CA GLU A 99 -40.96 2.23 -51.59
C GLU A 99 -41.19 2.18 -50.07
N ILE A 100 -40.65 3.15 -49.33
CA ILE A 100 -40.82 3.31 -47.89
C ILE A 100 -40.68 4.79 -47.55
N ALA A 101 -41.67 5.38 -46.89
CA ALA A 101 -41.53 6.73 -46.31
C ALA A 101 -41.41 6.65 -44.79
N GLN A 102 -40.42 7.33 -44.22
CA GLN A 102 -40.19 7.39 -42.78
C GLN A 102 -40.52 8.79 -42.27
N PHE A 103 -41.39 8.87 -41.27
CA PHE A 103 -41.75 10.13 -40.62
C PHE A 103 -41.56 10.04 -39.11
N SER A 104 -40.89 11.04 -38.56
CA SER A 104 -40.81 11.24 -37.11
C SER A 104 -42.10 11.90 -36.64
N THR A 105 -42.84 11.22 -35.77
CA THR A 105 -44.05 11.74 -35.14
C THR A 105 -43.79 12.01 -33.66
N THR A 106 -44.71 12.72 -33.00
CA THR A 106 -44.70 12.91 -31.54
C THR A 106 -44.76 11.60 -30.76
N GLU A 107 -45.23 10.52 -31.38
CA GLU A 107 -45.36 9.19 -30.77
C GLU A 107 -44.24 8.20 -31.17
N GLY A 108 -43.19 8.69 -31.84
CA GLY A 108 -42.05 7.91 -32.31
C GLY A 108 -41.92 7.87 -33.83
N VAL A 109 -41.14 6.92 -34.32
CA VAL A 109 -40.90 6.76 -35.77
C VAL A 109 -42.03 5.93 -36.38
N SER A 110 -42.66 6.49 -37.42
CA SER A 110 -43.64 5.77 -38.25
C SER A 110 -43.04 5.43 -39.60
N PHE A 111 -43.27 4.21 -40.06
CA PHE A 111 -42.90 3.75 -41.40
C PHE A 111 -44.15 3.53 -42.22
N TRP A 112 -44.10 3.95 -43.48
CA TRP A 112 -45.23 3.90 -44.40
C TRP A 112 -44.88 3.05 -45.61
N PHE A 113 -45.78 2.15 -45.96
CA PHE A 113 -45.62 1.19 -47.06
C PHE A 113 -46.83 1.24 -48.00
N PRO A 114 -46.64 1.24 -49.32
CA PRO A 114 -47.75 1.07 -50.24
C PRO A 114 -48.29 -0.37 -50.19
N VAL A 115 -49.61 -0.52 -50.22
CA VAL A 115 -50.30 -1.81 -50.30
C VAL A 115 -50.75 -2.02 -51.73
N HIS A 116 -50.26 -3.09 -52.36
CA HIS A 116 -50.55 -3.39 -53.76
C HIS A 116 -51.60 -4.50 -53.88
N ARG A 117 -52.54 -4.31 -54.82
CA ARG A 117 -53.45 -5.36 -55.29
C ARG A 117 -53.49 -5.31 -56.81
N GLN A 118 -53.15 -6.43 -57.46
CA GLN A 118 -53.10 -6.53 -58.93
C GLN A 118 -52.26 -5.42 -59.60
N GLY A 119 -51.13 -5.05 -58.99
CA GLY A 119 -50.21 -4.03 -59.52
C GLY A 119 -50.64 -2.57 -59.33
N LYS A 120 -51.76 -2.31 -58.66
CA LYS A 120 -52.20 -0.95 -58.27
C LYS A 120 -52.08 -0.74 -56.76
N ILE A 121 -51.70 0.46 -56.35
CA ILE A 121 -51.71 0.86 -54.94
C ILE A 121 -53.17 1.04 -54.52
N VAL A 122 -53.64 0.21 -53.59
CA VAL A 122 -55.02 0.22 -53.08
C VAL A 122 -55.12 0.75 -51.65
N GLY A 123 -53.97 1.01 -51.01
CA GLY A 123 -53.90 1.52 -49.65
C GLY A 123 -52.47 1.86 -49.25
N ILE A 124 -52.30 2.49 -48.08
CA ILE A 124 -50.99 2.68 -47.45
C ILE A 124 -51.01 2.13 -46.02
N ALA A 125 -49.99 1.38 -45.66
CA ALA A 125 -49.83 0.80 -44.33
C ALA A 125 -48.85 1.63 -43.50
N ARG A 126 -49.31 2.11 -42.34
CA ARG A 126 -48.52 2.78 -41.30
C ARG A 126 -48.12 1.78 -40.23
N LEU A 127 -46.83 1.67 -39.95
CA LEU A 127 -46.30 0.99 -38.78
C LEU A 127 -45.73 2.02 -37.80
N SER A 128 -46.37 2.15 -36.64
CA SER A 128 -46.02 3.11 -35.57
C SER A 128 -45.68 2.40 -34.27
N GLY A 129 -45.07 3.09 -33.30
CA GLY A 129 -44.78 2.54 -31.97
C GLY A 129 -43.47 1.76 -31.87
N LEU A 130 -42.57 1.96 -32.83
CA LEU A 130 -41.17 1.54 -32.68
C LEU A 130 -40.50 2.53 -31.72
N ARG A 131 -40.09 2.05 -30.54
CA ARG A 131 -39.46 2.89 -29.49
C ARG A 131 -38.38 3.77 -30.10
N SER A 132 -38.54 5.08 -29.93
CA SER A 132 -37.58 6.08 -30.40
C SER A 132 -36.23 5.87 -29.70
N ARG A 133 -35.12 5.99 -30.44
CA ARG A 133 -33.75 5.92 -29.92
C ARG A 133 -33.52 6.89 -28.74
N GLU A 134 -34.32 7.95 -28.65
CA GLU A 134 -34.24 8.98 -27.62
C GLU A 134 -34.62 8.47 -26.22
N GLU A 135 -35.67 7.65 -26.11
CA GLU A 135 -36.17 7.13 -24.83
C GLU A 135 -35.23 6.08 -24.25
N LEU A 136 -34.72 5.18 -25.09
CA LEU A 136 -33.72 4.18 -24.69
C LEU A 136 -32.43 4.86 -24.20
N ARG A 137 -31.99 5.94 -24.87
CA ARG A 137 -30.81 6.72 -24.49
C ARG A 137 -30.97 7.44 -23.16
N ARG A 138 -32.13 8.05 -22.88
CA ARG A 138 -32.37 8.77 -21.62
C ARG A 138 -32.37 7.83 -20.41
N THR A 139 -33.02 6.66 -20.52
CA THR A 139 -32.99 5.66 -19.44
C THR A 139 -31.60 5.06 -19.24
N ALA A 140 -30.86 4.82 -20.34
CA ALA A 140 -29.49 4.35 -20.25
C ALA A 140 -28.57 5.40 -19.59
N ALA A 141 -28.67 6.67 -20.00
CA ALA A 141 -27.85 7.76 -19.48
C ALA A 141 -28.04 7.97 -17.97
N GLY A 142 -29.27 7.89 -17.47
CA GLY A 142 -29.55 7.98 -16.03
C GLY A 142 -28.91 6.82 -15.24
N GLY A 143 -28.98 5.60 -15.77
CA GLY A 143 -28.32 4.43 -15.16
C GLY A 143 -26.80 4.55 -15.13
N VAL A 144 -26.19 5.02 -16.22
CA VAL A 144 -24.75 5.30 -16.31
C VAL A 144 -24.31 6.33 -15.27
N ALA A 145 -25.01 7.46 -15.17
CA ALA A 145 -24.67 8.53 -14.23
C ALA A 145 -24.73 8.04 -12.78
N MET A 146 -25.76 7.27 -12.42
CA MET A 146 -25.91 6.70 -11.08
C MET A 146 -24.81 5.67 -10.76
N ALA A 147 -24.45 4.82 -11.73
CA ALA A 147 -23.35 3.87 -11.57
C ALA A 147 -22.00 4.57 -11.34
N CYS A 148 -21.72 5.65 -12.09
CA CYS A 148 -20.52 6.47 -11.90
C CYS A 148 -20.49 7.15 -10.52
N LEU A 149 -21.63 7.70 -10.07
CA LEU A 149 -21.74 8.31 -8.75
C LEU A 149 -21.53 7.28 -7.63
N ALA A 150 -22.15 6.10 -7.74
CA ALA A 150 -21.98 5.03 -6.77
C ALA A 150 -20.52 4.54 -6.69
N ALA A 151 -19.87 4.34 -7.85
CA ALA A 151 -18.46 3.97 -7.91
C ALA A 151 -17.56 5.05 -7.29
N THR A 152 -17.83 6.32 -7.56
CA THR A 152 -17.07 7.45 -6.99
C THR A 152 -17.24 7.50 -5.47
N ALA A 153 -18.47 7.39 -4.97
CA ALA A 153 -18.75 7.36 -3.53
C ALA A 153 -18.04 6.18 -2.84
N PHE A 154 -18.05 5.00 -3.47
CA PHE A 154 -17.33 3.83 -2.95
C PHE A 154 -15.82 4.07 -2.88
N CYS A 155 -15.21 4.61 -3.93
CA CYS A 155 -13.78 4.95 -3.94
C CYS A 155 -13.42 5.95 -2.83
N LEU A 156 -14.24 6.99 -2.62
CA LEU A 156 -14.01 7.97 -1.56
C LEU A 156 -14.11 7.34 -0.17
N LEU A 157 -15.11 6.49 0.07
CA LEU A 157 -15.28 5.79 1.35
C LEU A 157 -14.13 4.81 1.62
N ALA A 158 -13.73 4.04 0.60
CA ALA A 158 -12.62 3.10 0.71
C ALA A 158 -11.29 3.84 0.98
N SER A 159 -11.02 4.92 0.24
CA SER A 159 -9.83 5.77 0.41
C SER A 159 -9.79 6.39 1.81
N TRP A 160 -10.91 6.92 2.28
CA TRP A 160 -11.04 7.51 3.61
C TRP A 160 -10.78 6.49 4.72
N GLY A 161 -11.35 5.29 4.61
CA GLY A 161 -11.12 4.20 5.56
C GLY A 161 -9.66 3.74 5.58
N LEU A 162 -9.05 3.54 4.41
CA LEU A 162 -7.65 3.13 4.27
C LEU A 162 -6.69 4.19 4.82
N SER A 163 -6.93 5.47 4.49
CA SER A 163 -6.15 6.60 4.99
C SER A 163 -6.13 6.63 6.52
N ARG A 164 -7.29 6.49 7.18
CA ARG A 164 -7.35 6.43 8.64
C ARG A 164 -6.69 5.18 9.23
N ALA A 165 -6.81 4.03 8.58
CA ALA A 165 -6.20 2.78 9.04
C ALA A 165 -4.66 2.81 9.03
N LEU A 166 -4.04 3.62 8.17
CA LEU A 166 -2.59 3.76 8.06
C LEU A 166 -2.04 4.99 8.78
N ALA A 167 -2.67 6.15 8.60
CA ALA A 167 -2.18 7.42 9.15
C ALA A 167 -2.16 7.43 10.68
N GLY A 168 -3.14 6.79 11.33
CA GLY A 168 -3.21 6.70 12.79
C GLY A 168 -2.02 5.96 13.40
N PRO A 169 -1.80 4.67 13.06
CA PRO A 169 -0.64 3.90 13.52
C PRO A 169 0.70 4.52 13.12
N ALA A 170 0.83 5.05 11.90
CA ALA A 170 2.06 5.69 11.45
C ALA A 170 2.41 6.93 12.28
N ARG A 171 1.42 7.79 12.57
CA ARG A 171 1.63 8.97 13.41
C ARG A 171 2.00 8.60 14.84
N ARG A 172 1.38 7.55 15.41
CA ARG A 172 1.76 7.02 16.72
C ARG A 172 3.21 6.54 16.74
N LEU A 173 3.62 5.75 15.75
CA LEU A 173 5.00 5.28 15.63
C LEU A 173 5.98 6.45 15.49
N ALA A 174 5.65 7.47 14.68
CA ALA A 174 6.48 8.67 14.54
C ALA A 174 6.63 9.42 15.88
N THR A 175 5.53 9.67 16.60
CA THR A 175 5.59 10.34 17.91
C THR A 175 6.36 9.54 18.95
N THR A 176 6.23 8.21 18.93
CA THR A 176 6.97 7.33 19.85
C THR A 176 8.46 7.30 19.51
N ALA A 177 8.82 7.33 18.22
CA ALA A 177 10.21 7.42 17.77
C ALA A 177 10.85 8.77 18.15
N GLU A 178 10.10 9.86 18.05
CA GLU A 178 10.54 11.19 18.49
C GLU A 178 10.80 11.22 20.01
N GLN A 179 9.86 10.69 20.80
CA GLN A 179 10.02 10.56 22.27
C GLN A 179 11.19 9.67 22.67
N PHE A 180 11.42 8.58 21.92
CA PHE A 180 12.55 7.69 22.16
C PHE A 180 13.90 8.38 21.93
N GLY A 181 13.97 9.30 20.96
CA GLY A 181 15.19 10.06 20.65
C GLY A 181 15.45 11.25 21.58
N SER A 182 14.45 11.74 22.31
CA SER A 182 14.54 13.01 23.05
C SER A 182 14.93 12.91 24.53
N ASP A 183 14.99 11.70 25.10
CA ASP A 183 15.59 11.34 26.42
C ASP A 183 14.98 10.07 27.05
N ASN A 184 13.99 9.44 26.40
CA ASN A 184 13.28 8.31 26.99
C ASN A 184 13.46 7.01 26.21
N LEU A 185 14.54 6.29 26.54
CA LEU A 185 14.86 4.99 25.93
C LEU A 185 13.94 3.85 26.39
N GLU A 186 13.01 4.08 27.31
CA GLU A 186 12.07 3.05 27.80
C GLU A 186 10.77 3.01 26.99
N VAL A 187 10.49 4.06 26.22
CA VAL A 187 9.26 4.17 25.44
C VAL A 187 9.21 3.09 24.36
N ARG A 188 8.05 2.46 24.19
CA ARG A 188 7.79 1.41 23.21
C ARG A 188 6.49 1.68 22.45
N VAL A 189 6.45 1.24 21.19
CA VAL A 189 5.24 1.29 20.37
C VAL A 189 4.36 0.09 20.74
N LYS A 190 3.06 0.31 20.96
CA LYS A 190 2.07 -0.77 21.00
C LYS A 190 1.77 -1.22 19.55
N PRO A 191 2.09 -2.47 19.15
CA PRO A 191 1.87 -2.91 17.78
C PRO A 191 0.37 -3.03 17.49
N GLU A 192 -0.17 -2.12 16.68
CA GLU A 192 -1.58 -2.07 16.31
C GLU A 192 -1.77 -1.72 14.82
N GLY A 193 -2.94 -2.05 14.28
CA GLY A 193 -3.30 -1.72 12.90
C GLY A 193 -3.04 -2.84 11.91
N PRO A 194 -2.86 -2.52 10.61
CA PRO A 194 -2.51 -3.49 9.58
C PRO A 194 -1.24 -4.26 9.92
N ILE A 195 -1.09 -5.47 9.37
CA ILE A 195 -0.01 -6.40 9.75
C ILE A 195 1.39 -5.78 9.55
N GLU A 196 1.57 -4.98 8.51
CA GLU A 196 2.81 -4.25 8.20
C GLU A 196 3.13 -3.20 9.26
N MET A 197 2.11 -2.51 9.80
CA MET A 197 2.31 -1.53 10.88
C MET A 197 2.63 -2.25 12.19
N VAL A 198 2.02 -3.41 12.43
CA VAL A 198 2.35 -4.28 13.56
C VAL A 198 3.80 -4.78 13.45
N GLU A 199 4.24 -5.23 12.28
CA GLU A 199 5.61 -5.65 12.02
C GLU A 199 6.61 -4.50 12.18
N LEU A 200 6.28 -3.31 11.67
CA LEU A 200 7.10 -2.12 11.81
C LEU A 200 7.24 -1.71 13.29
N GLY A 201 6.15 -1.72 14.05
CA GLY A 201 6.17 -1.46 15.49
C GLY A 201 7.01 -2.48 16.27
N LYS A 202 6.93 -3.77 15.92
CA LYS A 202 7.80 -4.82 16.50
C LYS A 202 9.27 -4.60 16.15
N SER A 203 9.57 -4.22 14.91
CA SER A 203 10.94 -3.91 14.48
C SER A 203 11.51 -2.70 15.21
N PHE A 204 10.70 -1.65 15.39
CA PHE A 204 11.06 -0.49 16.21
C PHE A 204 11.37 -0.89 17.65
N ASN A 205 10.51 -1.69 18.30
CA ASN A 205 10.76 -2.13 19.68
C ASN A 205 12.04 -2.94 19.81
N ARG A 206 12.35 -3.85 18.87
CA ARG A 206 13.62 -4.59 18.88
C ARG A 206 14.83 -3.67 18.72
N MET A 207 14.74 -2.65 17.88
CA MET A 207 15.80 -1.65 17.74
C MET A 207 15.95 -0.85 19.04
N ALA A 208 14.84 -0.46 19.66
CA ALA A 208 14.82 0.26 20.93
C ALA A 208 15.45 -0.55 22.07
N ASP A 209 15.15 -1.84 22.17
CA ASP A 209 15.74 -2.74 23.17
C ASP A 209 17.26 -2.87 22.99
N ARG A 210 17.72 -3.04 21.74
CA ARG A 210 19.16 -3.12 21.43
C ARG A 210 19.88 -1.83 21.77
N LEU A 211 19.30 -0.68 21.43
CA LEU A 211 19.93 0.60 21.74
C LEU A 211 19.98 0.87 23.24
N ALA A 212 18.88 0.59 23.97
CA ALA A 212 18.85 0.72 25.42
C ALA A 212 19.93 -0.14 26.08
N HIS A 213 20.08 -1.39 25.64
CA HIS A 213 21.13 -2.28 26.11
C HIS A 213 22.53 -1.75 25.83
N ASN A 214 22.81 -1.31 24.59
CA ASN A 214 24.11 -0.75 24.22
C ASN A 214 24.47 0.51 25.03
N VAL A 215 23.49 1.37 25.30
CA VAL A 215 23.70 2.57 26.13
C VAL A 215 24.03 2.18 27.56
N GLU A 216 23.33 1.19 28.12
CA GLU A 216 23.59 0.69 29.46
C GLU A 216 24.99 0.05 29.56
N GLU A 217 25.39 -0.74 28.59
CA GLU A 217 26.74 -1.30 28.50
C GLU A 217 27.82 -0.22 28.38
N LEU A 218 27.57 0.81 27.56
CA LEU A 218 28.49 1.94 27.41
C LEU A 218 28.65 2.69 28.74
N GLN A 219 27.55 2.96 29.46
CA GLN A 219 27.58 3.62 30.76
C GLN A 219 28.32 2.77 31.82
N ARG A 220 28.12 1.45 31.81
CA ARG A 220 28.87 0.53 32.69
C ARG A 220 30.36 0.57 32.38
N SER A 221 30.73 0.48 31.10
CA SER A 221 32.13 0.54 30.66
C SER A 221 32.78 1.88 31.00
N GLU A 222 32.07 3.00 30.78
CA GLU A 222 32.58 4.33 31.14
C GLU A 222 32.78 4.47 32.66
N SER A 223 31.83 3.96 33.45
CA SER A 223 31.91 3.98 34.91
C SER A 223 33.09 3.15 35.41
N ALA A 224 33.28 1.94 34.88
CA ALA A 224 34.43 1.09 35.18
C ALA A 224 35.76 1.78 34.81
N ARG A 225 35.83 2.42 33.64
CA ARG A 225 37.00 3.20 33.21
C ARG A 225 37.31 4.35 34.17
N ARG A 226 36.29 5.11 34.59
CA ARG A 226 36.45 6.22 35.54
C ARG A 226 36.96 5.74 36.89
N LEU A 227 36.41 4.64 37.41
CA LEU A 227 36.86 4.02 38.66
C LEU A 227 38.32 3.55 38.55
N PHE A 228 38.66 2.84 37.48
CA PHE A 228 40.03 2.40 37.22
C PHE A 228 41.02 3.56 37.18
N LEU A 229 40.71 4.64 36.45
CA LEU A 229 41.59 5.82 36.38
C LEU A 229 41.74 6.51 37.74
N SER A 230 40.67 6.56 38.53
CA SER A 230 40.70 7.09 39.89
C SER A 230 41.63 6.25 40.79
N ASP A 231 41.48 4.93 40.75
CA ASP A 231 42.26 3.99 41.55
C ASP A 231 43.75 4.03 41.18
N VAL A 232 44.07 4.06 39.88
CA VAL A 232 45.44 4.21 39.39
C VAL A 232 46.03 5.52 39.87
N SER A 233 45.30 6.63 39.75
CA SER A 233 45.77 7.94 40.19
C SER A 233 46.07 7.98 41.69
N HIS A 234 45.21 7.37 42.50
CA HIS A 234 45.41 7.28 43.95
C HIS A 234 46.64 6.43 44.30
N ASN A 235 46.77 5.25 43.69
CA ASN A 235 47.87 4.32 43.95
C ASN A 235 49.24 4.84 43.52
N LEU A 236 49.30 5.74 42.54
CA LEU A 236 50.53 6.39 42.11
C LEU A 236 50.86 7.65 42.92
N ARG A 237 49.86 8.40 43.40
CA ARG A 237 50.08 9.66 44.13
C ARG A 237 50.84 9.45 45.44
N THR A 238 50.46 8.45 46.23
CA THR A 238 51.09 8.17 47.53
C THR A 238 52.59 7.85 47.44
N PRO A 239 53.04 6.87 46.63
CA PRO A 239 54.47 6.58 46.50
C PRO A 239 55.22 7.74 45.84
N LEU A 240 54.59 8.47 44.90
CA LEU A 240 55.22 9.65 44.30
C LEU A 240 55.45 10.78 45.32
N ALA A 241 54.48 11.05 46.18
CA ALA A 241 54.63 12.01 47.28
C ALA A 241 55.74 11.58 48.25
N ALA A 242 55.87 10.28 48.53
CA ALA A 242 56.97 9.75 49.33
C ALA A 242 58.33 9.93 48.63
N ILE A 243 58.44 9.67 47.32
CA ILE A 243 59.67 9.90 46.55
C ILE A 243 60.08 11.37 46.63
N VAL A 244 59.15 12.29 46.41
CA VAL A 244 59.40 13.74 46.50
C VAL A 244 59.85 14.12 47.91
N GLY A 245 59.14 13.67 48.96
CA GLY A 245 59.50 13.98 50.33
C GLY A 245 60.87 13.45 50.76
N TRP A 246 61.26 12.25 50.30
CA TRP A 246 62.61 11.73 50.57
C TRP A 246 63.68 12.48 49.77
N ALA A 247 63.39 12.92 48.55
CA ALA A 247 64.31 13.73 47.75
C ALA A 247 64.52 15.12 48.36
N ASP A 248 63.45 15.74 48.87
CA ASP A 248 63.51 17.02 49.58
C ASP A 248 64.34 16.88 50.86
N ALA A 249 64.09 15.85 51.67
CA ALA A 249 64.86 15.59 52.90
C ALA A 249 66.35 15.31 52.63
N LEU A 250 66.67 14.60 51.54
CA LEU A 250 68.07 14.39 51.12
C LEU A 250 68.76 15.69 50.69
N SER A 251 68.01 16.69 50.24
CA SER A 251 68.53 17.99 49.83
C SER A 251 68.94 18.87 51.01
N GLU A 252 68.53 18.52 52.24
CA GLU A 252 68.94 19.19 53.48
C GLU A 252 70.30 18.69 54.02
N GLU A 253 71.02 17.88 53.24
CA GLU A 253 72.34 17.31 53.58
C GLU A 253 72.36 16.55 54.94
N PRO A 254 71.48 15.55 55.14
CA PRO A 254 71.43 14.79 56.39
C PRO A 254 72.71 13.96 56.60
N GLU A 255 72.92 13.54 57.86
CA GLU A 255 74.05 12.68 58.22
C GLU A 255 74.13 11.41 57.35
N PRO A 256 75.32 10.89 57.02
CA PRO A 256 75.50 9.83 56.03
C PRO A 256 74.67 8.56 56.30
N ALA A 257 74.49 8.21 57.58
CA ALA A 257 73.68 7.06 57.99
C ALA A 257 72.18 7.27 57.71
N GLU A 258 71.67 8.48 57.93
CA GLU A 258 70.27 8.84 57.66
C GLU A 258 70.01 8.95 56.15
N ALA A 259 70.94 9.58 55.41
CA ALA A 259 70.90 9.67 53.96
C ALA A 259 70.81 8.28 53.30
N ALA A 260 71.59 7.30 53.78
CA ALA A 260 71.55 5.93 53.28
C ALA A 260 70.19 5.24 53.46
N VAL A 261 69.52 5.47 54.60
CA VAL A 261 68.16 4.97 54.86
C VAL A 261 67.14 5.64 53.94
N MET A 262 67.22 6.96 53.78
CA MET A 262 66.34 7.73 52.89
C MET A 262 66.48 7.29 51.43
N LEU A 263 67.71 7.14 50.92
CA LEU A 263 68.01 6.62 49.58
C LEU A 263 67.41 5.23 49.36
N THR A 264 67.50 4.35 50.36
CA THR A 264 66.92 3.01 50.29
C THR A 264 65.39 3.05 50.18
N ARG A 265 64.74 3.96 50.92
CA ARG A 265 63.28 4.15 50.86
C ARG A 265 62.85 4.77 49.52
N LEU A 266 63.52 5.81 49.06
CA LEU A 266 63.29 6.44 47.76
C LEU A 266 63.38 5.42 46.63
N ARG A 267 64.47 4.62 46.59
CA ARG A 267 64.65 3.58 45.58
C ARG A 267 63.53 2.54 45.61
N ARG A 268 63.05 2.15 46.80
CA ARG A 268 61.96 1.19 46.95
C ARG A 268 60.67 1.72 46.31
N GLU A 269 60.28 2.95 46.62
CA GLU A 269 59.08 3.57 46.06
C GLU A 269 59.20 3.79 44.55
N ALA A 270 60.38 4.19 44.05
CA ALA A 270 60.62 4.35 42.62
C ALA A 270 60.49 3.02 41.86
N VAL A 271 61.03 1.91 42.41
CA VAL A 271 60.85 0.56 41.84
C VAL A 271 59.39 0.14 41.88
N TYR A 272 58.66 0.44 42.96
CA TYR A 272 57.23 0.13 43.06
C TYR A 272 56.42 0.85 41.99
N VAL A 273 56.65 2.15 41.78
CA VAL A 273 55.98 2.93 40.74
C VAL A 273 56.31 2.39 39.34
N SER A 274 57.59 2.08 39.05
CA SER A 274 57.99 1.50 37.75
C SER A 274 57.25 0.20 37.46
N ARG A 275 57.26 -0.74 38.43
CA ARG A 275 56.55 -2.03 38.29
C ARG A 275 55.05 -1.85 38.13
N THR A 276 54.46 -0.85 38.78
CA THR A 276 53.04 -0.55 38.65
C THR A 276 52.71 -0.04 37.25
N ILE A 277 53.54 0.86 36.71
CA ILE A 277 53.39 1.36 35.32
C ILE A 277 53.54 0.23 34.31
N GLU A 278 54.54 -0.64 34.48
CA GLU A 278 54.74 -1.82 33.62
C GLU A 278 53.49 -2.71 33.58
N ARG A 279 52.94 -3.06 34.76
CA ARG A 279 51.69 -3.84 34.86
C ARG A 279 50.51 -3.18 34.17
N LEU A 280 50.39 -1.85 34.24
CA LEU A 280 49.32 -1.10 33.56
C LEU A 280 49.50 -1.11 32.05
N LEU A 281 50.73 -1.03 31.55
CA LEU A 281 51.04 -1.14 30.12
C LEU A 281 50.76 -2.55 29.59
N ASP A 282 51.09 -3.59 30.35
CA ASP A 282 50.77 -4.97 29.99
C ASP A 282 49.26 -5.20 29.92
N LEU A 283 48.51 -4.71 30.92
CA LEU A 283 47.05 -4.80 30.92
C LEU A 283 46.43 -4.07 29.70
N SER A 284 46.92 -2.87 29.38
CA SER A 284 46.45 -2.09 28.22
C SER A 284 46.73 -2.80 26.89
N ARG A 285 47.85 -3.52 26.77
CA ARG A 285 48.17 -4.33 25.59
C ARG A 285 47.22 -5.52 25.44
N TRP A 286 46.86 -6.18 26.54
CA TRP A 286 45.90 -7.28 26.52
C TRP A 286 44.48 -6.83 26.15
N ASP A 287 44.08 -5.63 26.56
CA ASP A 287 42.76 -5.07 26.25
C ASP A 287 42.61 -4.67 24.76
N GLN A 288 43.72 -4.38 24.06
CA GLN A 288 43.75 -4.03 22.64
C GLN A 288 44.01 -5.22 21.71
N ALA A 289 44.60 -6.30 22.22
CA ALA A 289 44.85 -7.49 21.42
C ALA A 289 43.52 -8.23 21.18
N GLU A 290 43.09 -8.34 19.91
CA GLU A 290 42.10 -9.36 19.53
C GLU A 290 42.52 -10.72 20.11
N PRO A 291 41.57 -11.61 20.46
CA PRO A 291 41.88 -12.87 21.12
C PRO A 291 42.57 -13.83 20.14
N LEU A 292 43.85 -13.62 19.90
CA LEU A 292 44.78 -14.57 19.29
C LEU A 292 45.42 -15.44 20.39
N LEU A 293 44.65 -15.75 21.44
CA LEU A 293 45.02 -16.80 22.38
C LEU A 293 44.98 -18.13 21.62
N ARG A 294 46.17 -18.59 21.20
CA ARG A 294 46.34 -19.96 20.71
C ARG A 294 46.24 -20.90 21.89
N LEU A 295 45.06 -21.49 22.06
CA LEU A 295 44.85 -22.55 23.03
C LEU A 295 45.45 -23.83 22.48
N GLU A 296 46.41 -24.40 23.20
CA GLU A 296 47.01 -25.70 22.91
C GLU A 296 46.99 -26.59 24.15
N PRO A 297 46.84 -27.92 24.01
CA PRO A 297 46.96 -28.84 25.13
C PRO A 297 48.38 -28.77 25.71
N VAL A 298 48.48 -28.47 27.01
CA VAL A 298 49.75 -28.39 27.75
C VAL A 298 49.74 -29.34 28.93
N VAL A 299 50.90 -29.93 29.23
CA VAL A 299 51.11 -30.74 30.42
C VAL A 299 51.38 -29.78 31.59
N LEU A 300 50.42 -29.68 32.51
CA LEU A 300 50.48 -28.71 33.62
C LEU A 300 51.72 -28.91 34.51
N ALA A 301 52.19 -30.15 34.64
CA ALA A 301 53.37 -30.48 35.45
C ALA A 301 54.65 -29.83 34.91
N ASP A 302 54.81 -29.75 33.59
CA ASP A 302 56.01 -29.18 32.95
C ASP A 302 56.05 -27.66 33.17
N ILE A 303 54.92 -26.99 33.00
CA ILE A 303 54.80 -25.54 33.27
C ILE A 303 55.03 -25.24 34.75
N LEU A 304 54.48 -26.07 35.65
CA LEU A 304 54.66 -25.87 37.09
C LEU A 304 56.12 -26.04 37.52
N MET A 305 56.86 -26.99 36.92
CA MET A 305 58.29 -27.15 37.16
C MET A 305 59.09 -25.96 36.62
N GLU A 306 58.80 -25.51 35.39
CA GLU A 306 59.48 -24.35 34.79
C GLU A 306 59.27 -23.07 35.63
N VAL A 307 58.05 -22.86 36.14
CA VAL A 307 57.74 -21.74 37.03
C VAL A 307 58.43 -21.90 38.39
N ALA A 308 58.48 -23.12 38.95
CA ALA A 308 59.16 -23.38 40.21
C ALA A 308 60.67 -23.10 40.12
N GLU A 309 61.33 -23.57 39.05
CA GLU A 309 62.75 -23.30 38.78
C GLU A 309 63.03 -21.79 38.65
N THR A 310 62.18 -21.07 37.91
CA THR A 310 62.30 -19.61 37.74
C THR A 310 62.12 -18.83 39.05
N LEU A 311 61.28 -19.32 39.96
CA LEU A 311 61.05 -18.69 41.27
C LEU A 311 62.11 -19.05 42.32
N GLU A 312 62.85 -20.15 42.14
CA GLU A 312 63.96 -20.53 43.01
C GLU A 312 65.25 -19.75 42.72
N GLU A 313 65.51 -19.34 41.47
CA GLU A 313 66.69 -18.53 41.09
C GLU A 313 66.88 -17.21 41.88
N PRO A 314 65.84 -16.39 42.14
CA PRO A 314 66.00 -15.15 42.92
C PRO A 314 66.07 -15.35 44.44
N ALA A 315 65.87 -16.57 44.98
CA ALA A 315 65.94 -16.84 46.42
C ALA A 315 67.37 -17.16 46.92
N GLN A 316 68.33 -17.35 46.01
CA GLN A 316 69.72 -17.71 46.32
C GLN A 316 70.75 -16.55 46.13
N ARG A 317 70.30 -15.31 45.87
CA ARG A 317 71.15 -14.10 45.82
C ARG A 317 70.69 -13.06 46.83
#